data_AF-Q48380-F1
#
_entry.id   AF-Q48380-F1
#
_cell.length_a   1.000
_cell.length_b   1.000
_cell.length_c   1.000
_cell.angle_alpha   90.00
_cell.angle_beta   90.00
_cell.angle_gamma   90.00
#
_symmetry.space_group_name_H-M   'P 1'
#
loop_
_entity.id
_entity.type
_entity.pdbx_description
1 polymer ?
#
loop_
_entity_poly.entity_id
_entity_poly.type
_entity_poly.pdbx_seq_one_letter_code
_entity_poly.pdbx_strand_id
1 'polypeptide(L)'
;NGIAGSYAEHIPVLHIVGAPSTGAQQPGELLHHTLGDGDFPSFARMTEQITCSQALLTAGNAANEIDRVLRDMLTHHRPGYLIVPADVARAGTLPQPALRVEPPAVKPACRVLR
;
A
#
# COMPACT_ATOMS: atom_id res chain seq x y z
N ASN A 1 -0.22 -13.85 11.21
CA ASN A 1 -0.56 -12.83 10.18
C ASN A 1 0.71 -12.04 9.88
N GLY A 2 1.16 -11.99 8.63
CA GLY A 2 2.45 -11.39 8.24
C GLY A 2 2.51 -9.87 8.39
N ILE A 3 1.50 -9.14 7.90
CA ILE A 3 1.50 -7.66 7.92
C ILE A 3 1.42 -7.14 9.35
N ALA A 4 0.56 -7.73 10.19
CA ALA A 4 0.50 -7.36 11.61
C ALA A 4 1.83 -7.60 12.34
N GLY A 5 2.52 -8.71 12.04
CA GLY A 5 3.85 -8.98 12.57
C GLY A 5 4.89 -7.97 12.10
N SER A 6 4.88 -7.63 10.80
CA SER A 6 5.76 -6.59 10.25
C SER A 6 5.49 -5.21 10.85
N TYR A 7 4.23 -4.89 11.17
CA TYR A 7 3.88 -3.66 11.88
C TYR A 7 4.46 -3.64 13.30
N ALA A 8 4.37 -4.76 14.03
CA ALA A 8 4.91 -4.90 15.39
C ALA A 8 6.45 -4.80 15.42
N GLU A 9 7.11 -5.46 14.47
CA GLU A 9 8.58 -5.56 14.39
C GLU A 9 9.24 -4.43 13.59
N HIS A 10 8.46 -3.41 13.19
CA HIS A 10 8.95 -2.26 12.43
C HIS A 10 9.66 -2.67 11.11
N ILE A 11 9.06 -3.61 10.38
CA ILE A 11 9.56 -4.09 9.09
C ILE A 11 8.74 -3.47 7.96
N PRO A 12 9.36 -2.69 7.04
CA PRO A 12 8.65 -2.03 5.95
C PRO A 12 8.31 -3.04 4.83
N VAL A 13 7.20 -3.77 5.01
CA VAL A 13 6.64 -4.69 3.99
C VAL A 13 5.55 -3.98 3.19
N LEU A 14 5.67 -3.98 1.86
CA LEU A 14 4.65 -3.45 0.96
C LEU A 14 3.67 -4.57 0.59
N HIS A 15 2.40 -4.42 0.95
CA HIS A 15 1.34 -5.34 0.58
C HIS A 15 0.58 -4.81 -0.65
N ILE A 16 0.79 -5.46 -1.79
CA ILE A 16 0.12 -5.10 -3.06
C ILE A 16 -1.04 -6.08 -3.28
N VAL A 17 -2.25 -5.55 -3.41
CA VAL A 17 -3.47 -6.33 -3.59
C VAL A 17 -4.11 -5.94 -4.91
N GLY A 18 -4.35 -6.95 -5.77
CA GLY A 18 -5.16 -6.76 -6.97
C GLY A 18 -6.63 -6.57 -6.61
N ALA A 19 -7.29 -5.63 -7.28
CA ALA A 19 -8.73 -5.38 -7.13
C ALA A 19 -9.46 -5.55 -8.47
N PRO A 20 -10.78 -5.81 -8.44
CA PRO A 20 -11.61 -5.76 -9.64
C PRO A 20 -11.42 -4.43 -10.39
N SER A 21 -11.61 -4.43 -11.70
CA SER A 21 -11.51 -3.20 -12.49
C SER A 21 -12.45 -2.13 -11.96
N THR A 22 -12.06 -0.85 -12.04
CA THR A 22 -12.86 0.26 -11.50
C THR A 22 -14.31 0.25 -12.02
N GLY A 23 -14.52 -0.09 -13.30
CA GLY A 23 -15.87 -0.23 -13.88
C GLY A 23 -16.72 -1.36 -13.29
N ALA A 24 -16.09 -2.45 -12.81
CA ALA A 24 -16.77 -3.58 -12.17
C ALA A 24 -17.09 -3.32 -10.68
N GLN A 25 -16.50 -2.27 -10.09
CA GLN A 25 -16.82 -1.84 -8.72
C GLN A 25 -17.98 -0.82 -8.67
N GLN A 26 -18.35 -0.22 -9.82
CA GLN A 26 -19.35 0.84 -9.93
C GLN A 26 -20.79 0.36 -9.75
N PRO A 27 -21.23 -0.77 -10.35
CA PRO A 27 -22.40 -1.47 -9.87
C PRO A 27 -21.98 -2.31 -8.66
N GLY A 28 -22.79 -2.37 -7.60
CA GLY A 28 -22.58 -3.24 -6.42
C GLY A 28 -22.71 -4.73 -6.76
N GLU A 29 -21.99 -5.17 -7.80
CA GLU A 29 -21.95 -6.54 -8.29
C GLU A 29 -21.34 -7.44 -7.24
N LEU A 30 -21.94 -8.62 -7.09
CA LEU A 30 -21.44 -9.67 -6.22
C LEU A 30 -20.24 -10.33 -6.91
N LEU A 31 -19.06 -9.78 -6.65
CA LEU A 31 -17.82 -10.31 -7.20
C LEU A 31 -17.22 -11.38 -6.29
N HIS A 32 -16.66 -12.42 -6.91
CA HIS A 32 -15.89 -13.42 -6.21
C HIS A 32 -14.69 -12.77 -5.50
N HIS A 33 -14.37 -13.25 -4.29
CA HIS A 33 -13.36 -12.66 -3.39
C HIS A 33 -13.70 -11.29 -2.78
N THR A 34 -15.00 -10.99 -2.65
CA THR A 34 -15.52 -9.89 -1.83
C THR A 34 -16.29 -10.43 -0.62
N LEU A 35 -16.80 -9.54 0.23
CA LEU A 35 -17.77 -9.90 1.28
C LEU A 35 -19.19 -10.15 0.74
N GLY A 36 -19.42 -9.91 -0.56
CA GLY A 36 -20.74 -10.11 -1.18
C GLY A 36 -21.79 -9.08 -0.77
N ASP A 37 -21.35 -7.89 -0.34
CA ASP A 37 -22.20 -6.80 0.14
C ASP A 37 -22.07 -5.52 -0.71
N GLY A 38 -21.24 -5.55 -1.76
CA GLY A 38 -20.95 -4.40 -2.63
C GLY A 38 -19.96 -3.39 -2.04
N ASP A 39 -19.40 -3.64 -0.85
CA ASP A 39 -18.47 -2.74 -0.17
C ASP A 39 -17.01 -3.16 -0.40
N PHE A 40 -16.48 -2.77 -1.56
CA PHE A 40 -15.10 -3.07 -1.97
C PHE A 40 -14.01 -2.48 -1.04
N PRO A 41 -14.19 -1.30 -0.39
CA PRO A 41 -13.23 -0.79 0.58
C PRO A 41 -13.09 -1.58 1.90
N SER A 42 -13.91 -2.61 2.15
CA SER A 42 -13.89 -3.37 3.41
C SER A 42 -12.50 -3.85 3.83
N PHE A 43 -11.72 -4.43 2.91
CA PHE A 43 -10.38 -4.93 3.22
C PHE A 43 -9.36 -3.83 3.48
N ALA A 44 -9.54 -2.65 2.86
CA ALA A 44 -8.72 -1.48 3.14
C ALA A 44 -8.92 -1.03 4.60
N ARG A 45 -10.18 -0.90 5.03
CA ARG A 45 -10.52 -0.54 6.43
C ARG A 45 -9.98 -1.55 7.45
N MET A 46 -10.00 -2.84 7.11
CA MET A 46 -9.44 -3.88 7.99
C MET A 46 -7.92 -3.78 8.14
N THR A 47 -7.20 -3.28 7.12
CA THR A 47 -5.73 -3.20 7.11
C THR A 47 -5.19 -1.85 7.58
N GLU A 48 -6.04 -0.83 7.68
CA GLU A 48 -5.71 0.52 8.14
C GLU A 48 -4.97 0.52 9.49
N GLN A 49 -5.42 -0.29 10.46
CA GLN A 49 -4.83 -0.32 11.81
C GLN A 49 -3.46 -1.00 11.87
N ILE A 50 -3.02 -1.66 10.79
CA ILE A 50 -1.77 -2.42 10.73
C ILE A 50 -0.88 -1.99 9.56
N THR A 51 -1.10 -0.78 9.05
CA THR A 51 -0.30 -0.15 7.99
C THR A 51 -0.08 1.31 8.36
N CYS A 52 1.04 1.90 7.92
CA CYS A 52 1.30 3.33 8.13
C CYS A 52 0.78 4.21 7.00
N SER A 53 0.53 3.62 5.83
CA SER A 53 0.09 4.32 4.64
C SER A 53 -0.62 3.35 3.70
N GLN A 54 -1.73 3.80 3.12
CA GLN A 54 -2.53 3.02 2.20
C GLN A 54 -3.03 3.86 1.04
N ALA A 55 -3.22 3.25 -0.13
CA ALA A 55 -3.78 3.92 -1.31
C ALA A 55 -4.61 2.99 -2.21
N LEU A 56 -5.74 3.49 -2.70
CA LEU A 56 -6.44 2.94 -3.85
C LEU A 56 -5.95 3.63 -5.13
N LEU A 57 -5.32 2.86 -6.01
CA LEU A 57 -4.76 3.42 -7.23
C LEU A 57 -5.83 3.68 -8.28
N THR A 58 -5.69 4.82 -8.93
CA THR A 58 -6.41 5.24 -10.13
C THR A 58 -5.38 5.63 -11.18
N ALA A 59 -5.77 5.66 -12.46
CA ALA A 59 -4.85 6.08 -13.52
C ALA A 59 -4.27 7.49 -13.30
N GLY A 60 -5.02 8.38 -12.65
CA GLY A 60 -4.59 9.76 -12.38
C GLY A 60 -3.70 9.95 -11.14
N ASN A 61 -3.73 9.02 -10.18
CA ASN A 61 -2.97 9.15 -8.92
C ASN A 61 -1.83 8.14 -8.75
N ALA A 62 -1.77 7.09 -9.59
CA ALA A 62 -0.98 5.89 -9.32
C ALA A 62 0.48 6.19 -8.97
N ALA A 63 1.15 7.00 -9.79
CA ALA A 63 2.53 7.40 -9.57
C ALA A 63 2.76 8.10 -8.22
N ASN A 64 1.96 9.13 -7.93
CA ASN A 64 2.12 9.93 -6.73
C ASN A 64 1.84 9.11 -5.47
N GLU A 65 0.80 8.28 -5.51
CA GLU A 65 0.40 7.44 -4.38
C GLU A 65 1.39 6.31 -4.10
N ILE A 66 1.96 5.68 -5.15
CA ILE A 66 3.04 4.70 -4.99
C ILE A 66 4.22 5.35 -4.27
N ASP A 67 4.70 6.50 -4.75
CA ASP A 67 5.84 7.19 -4.16
C ASP A 67 5.56 7.66 -2.73
N ARG A 68 4.34 8.13 -2.45
CA ARG A 68 3.91 8.53 -1.10
C ARG A 68 3.96 7.34 -0.15
N VAL A 69 3.32 6.23 -0.51
CA VAL A 69 3.29 5.01 0.33
C VAL A 69 4.70 4.48 0.56
N LEU A 70 5.56 4.44 -0.47
CA LEU A 70 6.95 4.01 -0.33
C LEU A 70 7.74 4.93 0.61
N ARG A 71 7.58 6.26 0.49
CA ARG A 71 8.22 7.22 1.40
C ARG A 71 7.76 7.05 2.84
N ASP A 72 6.46 6.91 3.06
CA ASP A 72 5.89 6.74 4.39
C ASP A 72 6.39 5.43 5.04
N MET A 73 6.43 4.33 4.28
CA MET A 73 6.95 3.05 4.75
C MET A 73 8.41 3.14 5.21
N LEU A 74 9.25 3.81 4.42
CA LEU A 74 10.67 3.97 4.72
C LEU A 74 10.91 4.94 5.88
N THR A 75 10.07 5.97 6.01
CA THR A 75 10.13 6.95 7.10
C THR A 75 9.70 6.34 8.43
N HIS A 76 8.62 5.57 8.43
CA HIS A 76 8.04 5.02 9.65
C HIS A 76 8.56 3.63 10.00
N HIS A 77 9.29 2.97 9.09
CA HIS A 77 9.65 1.55 9.20
C HIS A 77 8.41 0.70 9.48
N ARG A 78 7.34 0.93 8.73
CA ARG A 78 6.07 0.22 8.91
C ARG A 78 5.51 -0.25 7.57
N PRO A 79 4.61 -1.26 7.58
CA PRO A 79 3.98 -1.75 6.36
C PRO A 79 3.16 -0.69 5.63
N GLY A 80 3.08 -0.83 4.31
CA GLY A 80 2.19 -0.04 3.45
C GLY A 80 1.25 -0.95 2.65
N TYR A 81 0.15 -0.38 2.16
CA TYR A 81 -0.88 -1.14 1.43
C TYR A 81 -1.29 -0.44 0.14
N LEU A 82 -1.24 -1.17 -0.98
CA LEU A 82 -1.65 -0.67 -2.29
C LEU A 82 -2.74 -1.54 -2.86
N ILE A 83 -3.85 -0.93 -3.23
CA ILE A 83 -4.95 -1.57 -3.95
C ILE A 83 -4.82 -1.18 -5.41
N VAL A 84 -4.66 -2.18 -6.28
CA VAL A 84 -4.39 -1.98 -7.70
C VAL A 84 -5.53 -2.58 -8.52
N PRO A 85 -6.49 -1.77 -8.99
CA PRO A 85 -7.51 -2.24 -9.93
C PRO A 85 -6.90 -2.79 -11.22
N ALA A 86 -7.49 -3.85 -11.77
CA ALA A 86 -6.95 -4.55 -12.93
C ALA A 86 -6.80 -3.66 -14.19
N ASP A 87 -7.70 -2.69 -14.38
CA ASP A 87 -7.65 -1.70 -15.45
C ASP A 87 -6.55 -0.65 -15.22
N VAL A 88 -6.36 -0.21 -13.97
CA VAL A 88 -5.31 0.73 -13.58
C VAL A 88 -3.92 0.11 -13.74
N ALA A 89 -3.77 -1.19 -13.42
CA ALA A 89 -2.52 -1.92 -13.63
C ALA A 89 -2.07 -1.97 -15.11
N ARG A 90 -3.03 -1.86 -16.05
CA ARG A 90 -2.77 -1.82 -17.50
C ARG A 90 -2.68 -0.40 -18.06
N ALA A 91 -3.07 0.61 -17.27
CA ALA A 91 -3.01 1.99 -17.71
C ALA A 91 -1.54 2.44 -17.81
N GLY A 92 -1.22 3.17 -18.88
CA GLY A 92 0.08 3.82 -19.00
C GLY A 92 0.22 4.93 -17.97
N THR A 93 1.39 5.07 -17.38
CA THR A 93 1.76 6.22 -16.55
C THR A 93 2.68 7.16 -17.33
N LEU A 94 2.59 8.45 -17.04
CA LEU A 94 3.58 9.40 -17.53
C LEU A 94 4.92 9.13 -16.81
N PRO A 95 6.07 9.36 -17.47
CA PRO A 95 7.37 9.26 -16.82
C PRO A 95 7.43 10.12 -15.57
N GLN A 96 7.81 9.51 -14.44
CA GLN A 96 8.02 10.20 -13.17
C GLN A 96 9.52 10.33 -12.90
N PRO A 97 9.96 11.41 -12.23
CA PRO A 97 11.31 11.47 -11.68
C PRO A 97 11.57 10.26 -10.77
N ALA A 98 12.82 9.79 -10.72
CA ALA A 98 13.19 8.72 -9.79
C ALA A 98 12.85 9.13 -8.35
N LEU A 99 12.19 8.23 -7.62
CA LEU A 99 11.87 8.44 -6.21
C LEU A 99 13.16 8.71 -5.44
N ARG A 100 13.26 9.92 -4.86
CA ARG A 100 14.36 10.29 -3.98
C ARG A 100 13.98 9.87 -2.57
N VAL A 101 14.63 8.81 -2.10
CA VAL A 101 14.55 8.39 -0.70
C VAL A 101 15.82 8.87 -0.01
N GLU A 102 15.68 9.67 1.03
CA GLU A 102 16.81 9.94 1.92
C GLU A 102 17.17 8.64 2.65
N PRO A 103 18.45 8.25 2.71
CA PRO A 103 18.83 7.08 3.48
C PRO A 103 18.38 7.25 4.93
N PRO A 104 17.86 6.20 5.58
CA PRO A 104 17.41 6.30 6.97
C PRO A 104 18.57 6.82 7.81
N ALA A 105 18.30 7.76 8.71
CA ALA A 105 19.30 8.27 9.64
C ALA A 105 19.88 7.08 10.41
N VAL A 106 21.11 6.69 10.07
CA VAL A 106 21.83 5.63 10.78
C VAL A 106 22.05 6.13 12.19
N LYS A 107 21.20 5.70 13.14
CA LYS A 107 21.51 5.86 14.55
C LYS A 107 22.83 5.11 14.77
N PRO A 108 23.88 5.76 15.33
CA PRO A 108 25.11 5.05 15.64
C PRO A 108 24.74 3.82 16.45
N ALA A 109 25.29 2.66 16.05
CA ALA A 109 24.97 1.38 16.66
C ALA A 109 25.04 1.54 18.19
N CYS A 110 23.93 1.27 18.87
CA CYS A 110 23.93 1.16 20.31
C CYS A 110 24.97 0.10 20.65
N ARG A 111 26.11 0.54 21.19
CA ARG A 111 27.21 -0.33 21.59
C ARG A 111 26.62 -1.15 22.74
N VAL A 112 26.14 -2.36 22.42
CA VAL A 112 25.72 -3.32 23.45
C VAL A 112 26.96 -3.54 24.30
N LEU A 113 26.99 -2.92 25.49
CA LEU A 113 27.99 -3.17 26.50
C LEU A 113 27.84 -4.65 26.86
N ARG A 114 28.78 -5.46 26.38
CA ARG A 114 29.06 -6.77 26.95
C ARG A 114 29.86 -6.59 28.23
#